data_AF-A0A2E3A677-F1
#
_entry.id   AF-A0A2E3A677-F1
#
_cell.length_a   1.000
_cell.length_b   1.000
_cell.length_c   1.000
_cell.angle_alpha   90.00
_cell.angle_beta   90.00
_cell.angle_gamma   90.00
#
_symmetry.space_group_name_H-M   'P 1'
#
loop_
_entity.id
_entity.type
_entity.pdbx_description
1 polymer ?
#
loop_
_entity_poly.entity_id
_entity_poly.type
_entity_poly.pdbx_seq_one_letter_code
_entity_poly.pdbx_strand_id
1 'polypeptide(L)'
;MEHHESFFSSLSEEEHHLLALKDLLYEGSWEEIEIDLKARKDNKPYVVKLDSRIDEDLLRIERLRAYEDEKGVDLGRYLPHNQSAQD
;
A
#
# COMPACT_ATOMS: atom_id res chain seq x y z
N MET A 1 9.82 -19.92 -5.07
CA MET A 1 8.63 -19.05 -5.04
C MET A 1 8.28 -18.59 -3.63
N GLU A 2 8.92 -19.13 -2.57
CA GLU A 2 8.52 -18.95 -1.16
C GLU A 2 8.96 -17.63 -0.49
N HIS A 3 9.79 -16.80 -1.13
CA HIS A 3 10.39 -15.62 -0.44
C HIS A 3 9.46 -14.40 -0.38
N HIS A 4 8.56 -14.21 -1.36
CA HIS A 4 7.68 -13.04 -1.42
C HIS A 4 6.46 -13.21 -0.52
N GLU A 5 5.89 -14.42 -0.47
CA GLU A 5 4.79 -14.76 0.45
C GLU A 5 5.23 -14.60 1.91
N SER A 6 6.43 -15.09 2.26
CA SER A 6 6.98 -14.90 3.60
C SER A 6 7.22 -13.42 3.94
N PHE A 7 7.66 -12.61 2.97
CA PHE A 7 7.80 -11.16 3.19
C PHE A 7 6.44 -10.50 3.38
N PHE A 8 5.48 -10.81 2.52
CA PHE A 8 4.10 -10.32 2.61
C PHE A 8 3.44 -10.68 3.94
N SER A 9 3.60 -11.92 4.42
CA SER A 9 3.08 -12.35 5.73
C SER A 9 3.76 -11.68 6.92
N SER A 10 4.95 -11.08 6.72
CA SER A 10 5.68 -10.36 7.77
C SER A 10 5.33 -8.87 7.87
N LEU A 11 4.52 -8.36 6.93
CA LEU A 11 4.09 -6.97 6.92
C LEU A 11 3.15 -6.68 8.10
N SER A 12 3.20 -5.43 8.57
CA SER A 12 2.23 -4.93 9.55
C SER A 12 0.85 -4.73 8.92
N GLU A 13 -0.21 -4.67 9.76
CA GLU A 13 -1.57 -4.35 9.28
C GLU A 13 -1.61 -3.02 8.50
N GLU A 14 -0.85 -2.01 8.94
CA GLU A 14 -0.77 -0.71 8.26
C GLU A 14 -0.16 -0.86 6.86
N GLU A 15 0.84 -1.71 6.69
CA GLU A 15 1.43 -2.02 5.38
C GLU A 15 0.49 -2.84 4.48
N HIS A 16 -0.28 -3.78 5.04
CA HIS A 16 -1.33 -4.47 4.29
C HIS A 16 -2.44 -3.52 3.85
N HIS A 17 -2.85 -2.58 4.71
CA HIS A 17 -3.81 -1.54 4.35
C HIS A 17 -3.29 -0.63 3.24
N LEU A 18 -2.01 -0.24 3.28
CA LEU A 18 -1.39 0.56 2.22
C LEU A 18 -1.38 -0.18 0.87
N LEU A 19 -1.10 -1.49 0.88
CA LEU A 19 -1.20 -2.32 -0.34
C LEU A 19 -2.63 -2.39 -0.87
N ALA A 20 -3.62 -2.59 0.00
CA ALA A 20 -5.01 -2.62 -0.41
C ALA A 20 -5.48 -1.26 -0.97
N LEU A 21 -5.04 -0.17 -0.35
CA LEU A 21 -5.32 1.20 -0.79
C LEU A 21 -4.74 1.47 -2.18
N LYS A 22 -3.50 1.03 -2.43
CA LYS A 22 -2.81 1.13 -3.73
C LYS A 22 -3.66 0.56 -4.85
N ASP A 23 -4.17 -0.65 -4.66
CA ASP A 23 -4.92 -1.35 -5.69
C ASP A 23 -6.35 -0.82 -5.86
N LEU A 24 -6.99 -0.40 -4.75
CA LEU A 24 -8.40 0.03 -4.77
C LEU A 24 -8.60 1.46 -5.27
N LEU A 25 -7.70 2.38 -4.94
CA LEU A 25 -7.92 3.82 -5.15
C LEU A 25 -6.92 4.46 -6.10
N TYR A 26 -5.76 3.82 -6.29
CA TYR A 26 -4.63 4.42 -7.00
C TYR A 26 -4.15 3.56 -8.16
N GLU A 27 -4.95 2.59 -8.61
CA GLU A 27 -4.70 1.75 -9.79
C GLU A 27 -3.31 1.08 -9.77
N GLY A 28 -2.82 0.72 -8.58
CA GLY A 28 -1.50 0.12 -8.40
C GLY A 28 -0.34 1.12 -8.22
N SER A 29 -0.60 2.43 -8.23
CA SER A 29 0.43 3.47 -8.18
C SER A 29 0.80 3.90 -6.75
N TRP A 30 2.04 3.61 -6.33
CA TRP A 30 2.60 4.20 -5.11
C TRP A 30 2.76 5.71 -5.19
N GLU A 31 3.09 6.24 -6.37
CA GLU A 31 3.34 7.67 -6.57
C GLU A 31 2.10 8.51 -6.25
N GLU A 32 0.92 8.05 -6.67
CA GLU A 32 -0.34 8.74 -6.41
C GLU A 32 -0.69 8.75 -4.91
N ILE A 33 -0.42 7.66 -4.19
CA ILE A 33 -0.59 7.64 -2.72
C ILE A 33 0.35 8.65 -2.06
N GLU A 34 1.62 8.69 -2.47
CA GLU A 34 2.58 9.65 -1.93
C GLU A 34 2.14 11.10 -2.17
N ILE A 35 1.60 11.40 -3.36
CA ILE A 35 1.06 12.72 -3.70
C ILE A 35 -0.10 13.07 -2.77
N ASP A 36 -1.04 12.14 -2.54
CA ASP A 36 -2.18 12.35 -1.65
C ASP A 36 -1.76 12.59 -0.19
N LEU A 37 -0.82 11.79 0.31
CA LEU A 37 -0.27 11.94 1.66
C LEU A 37 0.47 13.28 1.84
N LYS A 38 1.24 13.70 0.84
CA LYS A 38 1.91 15.02 0.84
C LYS A 38 0.89 16.15 0.77
N ALA A 39 -0.18 16.01 -0.02
CA ALA A 39 -1.28 16.97 -0.06
C ALA A 39 -1.98 17.11 1.31
N ARG A 40 -2.25 15.97 1.98
CA ARG A 40 -2.80 15.95 3.34
C ARG A 40 -1.89 16.67 4.34
N LYS A 41 -0.56 16.48 4.24
CA LYS A 41 0.42 17.17 5.08
C LYS A 41 0.39 18.70 4.90
N ASP A 42 0.15 19.16 3.67
CA ASP A 42 0.03 20.59 3.33
C ASP A 42 -1.36 21.19 3.61
N ASN A 43 -2.29 20.44 4.22
CA ASN A 43 -3.71 20.83 4.35
C ASN A 43 -4.39 21.14 3.00
N LYS A 44 -3.93 20.51 1.92
CA LYS A 44 -4.60 20.52 0.61
C LYS A 44 -5.69 19.45 0.57
N PRO A 45 -6.64 19.51 -0.38
CA PRO A 45 -7.59 18.43 -0.61
C PRO A 45 -6.88 17.10 -0.82
N TYR A 46 -7.39 16.03 -0.21
CA TYR A 46 -6.85 14.67 -0.26
C TYR A 46 -8.00 13.66 -0.40
N VAL A 47 -7.68 12.47 -0.90
CA VAL A 47 -8.60 11.38 -1.21
C VAL A 47 -8.79 10.45 -0.02
N VAL A 48 -7.72 10.17 0.76
CA VAL A 48 -7.76 9.13 1.80
C VAL A 48 -7.42 9.64 3.19
N LYS A 49 -8.07 9.04 4.19
CA LYS A 49 -7.76 9.28 5.60
C LYS A 49 -7.25 7.99 6.22
N LEU A 50 -5.98 7.98 6.59
CA LEU A 50 -5.34 6.94 7.40
C LEU A 50 -5.31 7.38 8.86
N ASP A 51 -5.51 6.42 9.77
CA ASP A 51 -5.43 6.62 11.24
C ASP A 51 -3.98 6.76 11.74
N SER A 52 -3.01 6.30 10.96
CA SER A 52 -1.57 6.41 11.20
C SER A 52 -1.00 7.81 10.90
N ARG A 53 0.24 8.07 11.36
CA ARG A 53 0.94 9.34 11.09
C ARG A 53 1.45 9.33 9.65
N ILE A 54 1.20 10.42 8.92
CA ILE A 54 1.57 10.58 7.50
C ILE A 54 3.05 10.26 7.26
N ASP A 55 3.95 10.75 8.12
CA ASP A 55 5.39 10.50 7.94
C ASP A 55 5.77 9.01 8.13
N GLU A 56 5.03 8.25 8.96
CA GLU A 56 5.24 6.80 9.10
C GLU A 56 4.72 6.05 7.88
N ASP A 57 3.58 6.47 7.32
CA ASP A 57 3.03 5.87 6.10
C ASP A 57 3.95 6.09 4.90
N LEU A 58 4.55 7.28 4.78
CA LEU A 58 5.55 7.55 3.73
C LEU A 58 6.77 6.62 3.84
N LEU A 59 7.27 6.36 5.05
CA LEU A 59 8.38 5.42 5.25
C LEU A 59 8.01 3.98 4.90
N ARG A 60 6.77 3.56 5.21
CA ARG A 60 6.24 2.25 4.83
C ARG A 60 6.13 2.11 3.32
N ILE A 61 5.57 3.13 2.65
CA ILE A 61 5.46 3.15 1.17
C ILE A 61 6.86 3.06 0.55
N GLU A 62 7.83 3.83 1.03
CA GLU A 62 9.20 3.77 0.53
C GLU A 62 9.79 2.35 0.66
N ARG A 63 9.62 1.71 1.83
CA ARG A 63 10.06 0.33 2.07
C ARG A 63 9.39 -0.67 1.13
N LEU A 64 8.07 -0.59 0.96
CA LEU A 64 7.29 -1.50 0.11
C LEU A 64 7.65 -1.31 -1.36
N ARG A 65 7.67 -0.07 -1.84
CA ARG A 65 8.05 0.28 -3.22
C ARG A 65 9.48 -0.18 -3.53
N ALA A 66 10.44 0.06 -2.63
CA ALA A 66 11.81 -0.39 -2.82
C ALA A 66 11.91 -1.92 -2.94
N TYR A 67 11.12 -2.66 -2.17
CA TYR A 67 11.06 -4.12 -2.28
C TYR A 67 10.45 -4.57 -3.62
N GLU A 68 9.34 -3.95 -4.04
CA GLU A 68 8.68 -4.25 -5.31
C GLU A 68 9.60 -3.97 -6.51
N ASP A 69 10.29 -2.83 -6.51
CA ASP A 69 11.24 -2.43 -7.55
C ASP A 69 12.48 -3.34 -7.58
N GLU A 70 13.06 -3.66 -6.42
CA GLU A 70 14.25 -4.54 -6.33
C GLU A 70 13.94 -5.96 -6.81
N LYS A 71 12.75 -6.47 -6.51
CA LYS A 71 12.37 -7.86 -6.81
C LYS A 71 11.56 -8.02 -8.09
N GLY A 72 11.09 -6.92 -8.70
CA GLY A 72 10.21 -6.94 -9.86
C GLY A 72 8.89 -7.67 -9.57
N VAL A 73 8.34 -7.47 -8.38
CA VAL A 73 7.10 -8.12 -7.91
C VAL A 73 6.10 -7.08 -7.46
N ASP A 74 4.83 -7.30 -7.74
CA ASP A 74 3.73 -6.57 -7.12
C ASP A 74 3.27 -7.35 -5.89
N LEU A 75 3.35 -6.74 -4.70
CA LEU A 75 2.92 -7.36 -3.44
C LEU A 75 1.38 -7.37 -3.32
N GLY A 76 0.66 -6.52 -4.06
CA GLY A 76 -0.81 -6.47 -4.09
C GLY A 76 -1.44 -7.81 -4.50
N ARG A 77 -0.74 -8.58 -5.33
CA ARG A 77 -1.15 -9.94 -5.77
C ARG A 77 -1.37 -10.95 -4.64
N TYR A 78 -0.81 -10.70 -3.45
CA TYR A 78 -0.92 -11.58 -2.29
C TYR A 78 -2.04 -11.16 -1.34
N LEU A 79 -2.69 -10.03 -1.59
CA LEU A 79 -3.87 -9.62 -0.85
C LEU A 79 -4.99 -10.65 -1.04
N PRO A 80 -5.78 -10.92 0.01
CA PRO A 80 -6.96 -11.75 -0.14
C PRO A 80 -7.94 -11.03 -1.08
N HIS A 81 -8.14 -11.57 -2.28
CA HIS A 81 -9.24 -11.15 -3.13
C HIS A 81 -10.55 -11.54 -2.43
N ASN A 82 -11.20 -10.58 -1.77
CA ASN A 82 -12.50 -10.82 -1.18
C ASN A 82 -13.51 -11.09 -2.31
N GLN A 83 -13.73 -12.36 -2.63
CA GLN A 83 -14.84 -12.81 -3.47
C GLN A 83 -16.14 -12.71 -2.67
N SER A 84 -16.67 -11.49 -2.52
CA SER A 84 -18.08 -11.32 -2.15
C SER A 84 -18.92 -11.18 -3.42
N ALA A 85 -19.20 -12.33 -4.04
CA ALA A 85 -20.46 -12.60 -4.72
C ALA A 85 -20.93 -13.96 -4.21
N GLN A 86 -21.89 -13.90 -3.29
CA GLN A 86 -22.54 -15.03 -2.65
C GLN A 86 -23.27 -15.91 -3.68
N ASP A 87 -23.23 -17.22 -3.45
CA ASP A 87 -24.23 -18.21 -3.89
C ASP A 87 -25.68 -17.75 -3.62
#